data_AF-A0A7V2QEC1-F1
#
_entry.id   AF-A0A7V2QEC1-F1
#
_cell.length_a   1.000
_cell.length_b   1.000
_cell.length_c   1.000
_cell.angle_alpha   90.00
_cell.angle_beta   90.00
_cell.angle_gamma   90.00
#
_symmetry.space_group_name_H-M   'P 1'
#
loop_
_entity.id
_entity.type
_entity.pdbx_description
1 polymer ?
#
loop_
_entity_poly.entity_id
_entity_poly.type
_entity_poly.pdbx_seq_one_letter_code
_entity_poly.pdbx_strand_id
1 'polypeptide(L)'
;MAAKESAKARRAKAEALNREGLKAYEEWDIEAAVKRFRAAIRVAPDVPDYHLNLARALSRSGDFDQALRALAEFLRLEPDSKVAERFERLFASGLDPVETILTEKMTEARIPIEEIGAALQMWLEYRIAVGRKPLPMRKPEAWAAALDYTVRKVNLRPVTQREVARTYGVSERTLRERFNELVATLDVMPCDYRYFVGEQNPLDKLVEAAELLEQLEARFREP
;
A
#
# COMPACT_ATOMS: atom_id res chain seq x y z
N MET A 1 -9.11 -35.44 -25.30
CA MET A 1 -8.65 -34.08 -25.74
C MET A 1 -9.57 -32.97 -25.23
N ALA A 2 -10.91 -33.11 -25.25
CA ALA A 2 -11.87 -32.10 -24.79
C ALA A 2 -11.66 -31.53 -23.35
N ALA A 3 -11.21 -32.34 -22.38
CA ALA A 3 -10.97 -31.88 -21.01
C ALA A 3 -9.75 -30.93 -20.87
N LYS A 4 -8.69 -31.15 -21.66
CA LYS A 4 -7.50 -30.27 -21.70
C LYS A 4 -7.82 -28.94 -22.38
N GLU A 5 -8.71 -28.96 -23.37
CA GLU A 5 -9.18 -27.79 -24.11
C GLU A 5 -10.03 -26.86 -23.21
N SER A 6 -10.87 -27.45 -22.36
CA SER A 6 -11.62 -26.72 -21.32
C SER A 6 -10.71 -26.09 -20.25
N ALA A 7 -9.67 -26.81 -19.79
CA ALA A 7 -8.72 -26.28 -18.81
C ALA A 7 -7.89 -25.11 -19.37
N LYS A 8 -7.43 -25.21 -20.63
CA LYS A 8 -6.71 -24.13 -21.31
C LYS A 8 -7.59 -22.88 -21.48
N ALA A 9 -8.86 -23.06 -21.84
CA ALA A 9 -9.81 -21.95 -21.96
C ALA A 9 -10.08 -21.27 -20.60
N ARG A 10 -10.21 -22.05 -19.51
CA ARG A 10 -10.35 -21.50 -18.14
C ARG A 10 -9.13 -20.70 -17.73
N ARG A 11 -7.92 -21.23 -17.98
CA ARG A 11 -6.67 -20.52 -17.69
C ARG A 11 -6.56 -19.20 -18.46
N ALA A 12 -6.81 -19.21 -19.77
CA ALA A 12 -6.79 -18.01 -20.60
C ALA A 12 -7.81 -16.95 -20.12
N LYS A 13 -9.00 -17.41 -19.69
CA LYS A 13 -10.02 -16.54 -19.10
C LYS A 13 -9.54 -15.90 -17.79
N ALA A 14 -8.93 -16.67 -16.89
CA ALA A 14 -8.40 -16.14 -15.64
C ALA A 14 -7.26 -15.12 -15.88
N GLU A 15 -6.36 -15.42 -16.81
CA GLU A 15 -5.28 -14.51 -17.21
C GLU A 15 -5.79 -13.21 -17.82
N ALA A 16 -6.85 -13.27 -18.63
CA ALA A 16 -7.53 -12.09 -19.16
C ALA A 16 -8.15 -11.23 -18.05
N LEU A 17 -8.90 -11.84 -17.13
CA LEU A 17 -9.47 -11.16 -15.97
C LEU A 17 -8.40 -10.49 -15.10
N ASN A 18 -7.27 -11.16 -14.86
CA ASN A 18 -6.17 -10.57 -14.11
C ASN A 18 -5.53 -9.38 -14.84
N ARG A 19 -5.37 -9.44 -16.16
CA ARG A 19 -4.86 -8.30 -16.96
C ARG A 19 -5.82 -7.11 -16.92
N GLU A 20 -7.12 -7.35 -16.99
CA GLU A 20 -8.13 -6.29 -16.80
C GLU A 20 -8.04 -5.67 -15.40
N GLY A 21 -7.84 -6.49 -14.37
CA GLY A 21 -7.65 -6.01 -13.00
C GLY A 21 -6.38 -5.17 -12.82
N LEU A 22 -5.27 -5.57 -13.44
CA LEU A 22 -4.02 -4.79 -13.44
C LEU A 22 -4.21 -3.44 -14.14
N LYS A 23 -4.88 -3.42 -15.28
CA LYS A 23 -5.19 -2.17 -16.00
C LYS A 23 -6.03 -1.23 -15.13
N ALA A 24 -7.11 -1.74 -14.53
CA ALA A 24 -7.94 -0.94 -13.61
C ALA A 24 -7.14 -0.42 -12.41
N TYR A 25 -6.25 -1.24 -11.86
CA TYR A 25 -5.36 -0.83 -10.75
C TYR A 25 -4.38 0.28 -11.16
N GLU A 26 -3.87 0.26 -12.38
CA GLU A 26 -3.03 1.33 -12.96
C GLU A 26 -3.83 2.61 -13.22
N GLU A 27 -5.10 2.48 -13.61
CA GLU A 27 -6.03 3.57 -13.86
C GLU A 27 -6.71 4.13 -12.58
N TRP A 28 -6.27 3.68 -11.39
CA TRP A 28 -6.84 4.07 -10.10
C TRP A 28 -8.29 3.64 -9.83
N ASP A 29 -8.88 2.80 -10.70
CA ASP A 29 -10.17 2.18 -10.45
C ASP A 29 -10.00 0.92 -9.56
N ILE A 30 -9.79 1.18 -8.27
CA ILE A 30 -9.47 0.13 -7.30
C ILE A 30 -10.64 -0.83 -7.10
N GLU A 31 -11.88 -0.34 -7.16
CA GLU A 31 -13.07 -1.19 -7.04
C GLU A 31 -13.16 -2.18 -8.21
N ALA A 32 -12.98 -1.70 -9.46
CA ALA A 32 -12.95 -2.58 -10.61
C ALA A 32 -11.77 -3.55 -10.55
N ALA A 33 -10.59 -3.10 -10.12
CA ALA A 33 -9.42 -3.96 -9.93
C ALA A 33 -9.73 -5.14 -8.99
N VAL A 34 -10.25 -4.85 -7.80
CA VAL A 34 -10.65 -5.87 -6.81
C VAL A 34 -11.67 -6.85 -7.40
N LYS A 35 -12.69 -6.34 -8.11
CA LYS A 35 -13.72 -7.16 -8.76
C LYS A 35 -13.12 -8.13 -9.79
N ARG A 36 -12.18 -7.65 -10.61
CA ARG A 36 -11.52 -8.44 -11.65
C ARG A 36 -10.56 -9.47 -11.07
N PHE A 37 -9.77 -9.13 -10.05
CA PHE A 37 -8.92 -10.10 -9.36
C PHE A 37 -9.71 -11.20 -8.67
N ARG A 38 -10.80 -10.87 -7.96
CA ARG A 38 -11.70 -11.88 -7.39
C ARG A 38 -12.31 -12.78 -8.48
N ALA A 39 -12.64 -12.23 -9.64
CA ALA A 39 -13.13 -13.03 -10.76
C ALA A 39 -12.04 -13.97 -11.32
N ALA A 40 -10.79 -13.52 -11.44
CA ALA A 40 -9.67 -14.37 -11.85
C ALA A 40 -9.45 -15.53 -10.86
N ILE A 41 -9.47 -15.25 -9.55
CA ILE A 41 -9.34 -16.24 -8.47
C ILE A 41 -10.47 -17.28 -8.52
N ARG A 42 -11.71 -16.88 -8.78
CA ARG A 42 -12.83 -17.83 -8.95
C ARG A 42 -12.63 -18.82 -10.09
N VAL A 43 -11.89 -18.43 -11.13
CA VAL A 43 -11.63 -19.29 -12.29
C VAL A 43 -10.39 -20.16 -12.08
N ALA A 44 -9.35 -19.60 -11.46
CA ALA A 44 -8.10 -20.29 -11.15
C ALA A 44 -7.59 -19.86 -9.75
N PRO A 45 -8.00 -20.57 -8.69
CA PRO A 45 -7.71 -20.18 -7.30
C PRO A 45 -6.28 -20.52 -6.85
N ASP A 46 -5.55 -21.31 -7.62
CA ASP A 46 -4.22 -21.84 -7.35
C ASP A 46 -3.09 -20.99 -7.93
N VAL A 47 -3.40 -19.84 -8.53
CA VAL A 47 -2.42 -18.91 -9.10
C VAL A 47 -2.04 -17.85 -8.05
N PRO A 48 -0.79 -17.86 -7.53
CA PRO A 48 -0.38 -16.95 -6.46
C PRO A 48 -0.49 -15.49 -6.84
N ASP A 49 -0.12 -15.14 -8.07
CA ASP A 49 -0.10 -13.77 -8.57
C ASP A 49 -1.46 -13.06 -8.45
N TYR A 50 -2.56 -13.79 -8.57
CA TYR A 50 -3.90 -13.21 -8.48
C TYR A 50 -4.23 -12.79 -7.05
N HIS A 51 -3.79 -13.58 -6.08
CA HIS A 51 -3.96 -13.26 -4.65
C HIS A 51 -3.06 -12.10 -4.23
N LEU A 52 -1.81 -12.04 -4.72
CA LEU A 52 -0.92 -10.91 -4.48
C LEU A 52 -1.46 -9.61 -5.08
N ASN A 53 -1.97 -9.66 -6.31
CA ASN A 53 -2.58 -8.49 -6.95
C ASN A 53 -3.86 -8.04 -6.21
N LEU A 54 -4.68 -8.99 -5.75
CA LEU A 54 -5.83 -8.69 -4.90
C LEU A 54 -5.41 -8.01 -3.59
N ALA A 55 -4.38 -8.52 -2.91
CA ALA A 55 -3.85 -7.92 -1.69
C ALA A 55 -3.36 -6.48 -1.91
N ARG A 56 -2.68 -6.22 -3.03
CA ARG A 56 -2.23 -4.86 -3.42
C ARG A 56 -3.40 -3.90 -3.67
N ALA A 57 -4.45 -4.37 -4.33
CA ALA A 57 -5.63 -3.55 -4.59
C ALA A 57 -6.40 -3.24 -3.30
N LEU A 58 -6.62 -4.25 -2.45
CA LEU A 58 -7.31 -4.09 -1.17
C LEU A 58 -6.55 -3.21 -0.18
N SER A 59 -5.22 -3.36 -0.12
CA SER A 59 -4.40 -2.49 0.74
C SER A 59 -4.51 -1.03 0.29
N ARG A 60 -4.51 -0.78 -1.02
CA ARG A 60 -4.65 0.58 -1.57
C ARG A 60 -6.04 1.18 -1.34
N SER A 61 -7.09 0.37 -1.22
CA SER A 61 -8.43 0.83 -0.83
C SER A 61 -8.62 0.98 0.69
N GLY A 62 -7.60 0.68 1.49
CA GLY A 62 -7.71 0.68 2.96
C GLY A 62 -8.42 -0.54 3.56
N ASP A 63 -8.75 -1.57 2.75
CA ASP A 63 -9.38 -2.80 3.22
C ASP A 63 -8.31 -3.81 3.68
N PHE A 64 -7.64 -3.46 4.77
CA PHE A 64 -6.47 -4.19 5.26
C PHE A 64 -6.80 -5.61 5.71
N ASP A 65 -7.97 -5.84 6.30
CA ASP A 65 -8.40 -7.17 6.73
C ASP A 65 -8.50 -8.14 5.56
N GLN A 66 -9.09 -7.71 4.44
CA GLN A 66 -9.15 -8.56 3.26
C GLN A 66 -7.80 -8.64 2.54
N ALA A 67 -6.99 -7.58 2.58
CA ALA A 67 -5.65 -7.60 2.02
C ALA A 67 -4.77 -8.67 2.69
N LEU A 68 -4.80 -8.75 4.04
CA LEU A 68 -4.07 -9.76 4.80
C LEU A 68 -4.54 -11.19 4.49
N ARG A 69 -5.84 -11.41 4.29
CA ARG A 69 -6.36 -12.72 3.87
C ARG A 69 -5.88 -13.13 2.48
N ALA A 70 -5.91 -12.19 1.53
CA ALA A 70 -5.39 -12.45 0.18
C ALA A 70 -3.88 -12.72 0.23
N LEU A 71 -3.14 -12.01 1.08
CA LEU A 71 -1.72 -12.25 1.28
C LEU A 71 -1.44 -13.63 1.89
N ALA A 72 -2.25 -14.08 2.86
CA ALA A 72 -2.14 -15.41 3.44
C ALA A 72 -2.34 -16.52 2.38
N GLU A 73 -3.30 -16.35 1.46
CA GLU A 73 -3.47 -17.29 0.34
C GLU A 73 -2.28 -17.28 -0.63
N PHE A 74 -1.72 -16.10 -0.93
CA PHE A 74 -0.48 -16.01 -1.70
C PHE A 74 0.67 -16.79 -1.05
N LEU A 75 0.86 -16.62 0.26
CA LEU A 75 1.90 -17.31 1.03
C LEU A 75 1.71 -18.83 1.02
N ARG A 76 0.47 -19.29 1.17
CA ARG A 76 0.12 -20.71 1.12
C ARG A 76 0.47 -21.35 -0.22
N LEU A 77 0.38 -20.59 -1.32
CA LEU A 77 0.64 -21.08 -2.68
C LEU A 77 2.12 -20.96 -3.10
N GLU A 78 2.92 -20.07 -2.48
CA GLU A 78 4.36 -19.90 -2.75
C GLU A 78 5.24 -19.95 -1.50
N PRO A 79 5.24 -21.06 -0.74
CA PRO A 79 5.99 -21.16 0.52
C PRO A 79 7.51 -20.98 0.35
N ASP A 80 8.08 -21.43 -0.77
CA ASP A 80 9.54 -21.40 -1.01
C ASP A 80 10.03 -20.14 -1.75
N SER A 81 9.23 -19.07 -1.79
CA SER A 81 9.61 -17.84 -2.47
C SER A 81 10.33 -16.86 -1.55
N LYS A 82 11.28 -16.08 -2.09
CA LYS A 82 11.90 -14.94 -1.37
C LYS A 82 10.87 -13.91 -0.88
N VAL A 83 9.70 -13.89 -1.52
CA VAL A 83 8.59 -13.03 -1.12
C VAL A 83 7.88 -13.61 0.09
N ALA A 84 7.69 -14.92 0.13
CA ALA A 84 7.15 -15.59 1.30
C ALA A 84 8.05 -15.41 2.51
N GLU A 85 9.36 -15.64 2.39
CA GLU A 85 10.31 -15.36 3.49
C GLU A 85 10.17 -13.91 4.02
N ARG A 86 10.00 -12.94 3.11
CA ARG A 86 9.80 -11.54 3.48
C ARG A 86 8.49 -11.30 4.21
N PHE A 87 7.39 -11.95 3.83
CA PHE A 87 6.09 -11.79 4.49
C PHE A 87 5.95 -12.68 5.73
N GLU A 88 6.60 -13.82 5.81
CA GLU A 88 6.66 -14.61 7.04
C GLU A 88 7.33 -13.83 8.17
N ARG A 89 8.39 -13.06 7.85
CA ARG A 89 9.00 -12.13 8.82
C ARG A 89 8.04 -11.03 9.31
N LEU A 90 7.07 -10.62 8.50
CA LEU A 90 6.03 -9.67 8.91
C LEU A 90 5.07 -10.32 9.93
N PHE A 91 4.76 -11.60 9.75
CA PHE A 91 3.82 -12.34 10.60
C PHE A 91 4.49 -13.06 11.77
N ALA A 92 5.83 -13.04 11.84
CA ALA A 92 6.58 -13.55 12.98
C ALA A 92 6.30 -12.69 14.22
N SER A 93 6.40 -13.29 15.40
CA SER A 93 6.23 -12.57 16.68
C SER A 93 7.43 -11.64 16.94
N GLY A 94 7.45 -10.47 16.32
CA GLY A 94 8.49 -9.46 16.52
C GLY A 94 8.49 -8.40 15.43
N LEU A 95 8.86 -7.18 15.82
CA LEU A 95 9.10 -6.08 14.88
C LEU A 95 10.33 -6.39 14.03
N ASP A 96 10.28 -6.07 12.75
CA ASP A 96 11.47 -6.05 11.91
C ASP A 96 12.40 -4.86 12.29
N PRO A 97 13.66 -4.83 11.80
CA PRO A 97 14.59 -3.77 12.18
C PRO A 97 14.10 -2.35 11.82
N VAL A 98 13.36 -2.18 10.72
CA VAL A 98 12.78 -0.89 10.33
C VAL A 98 11.71 -0.47 11.34
N GLU A 99 10.80 -1.38 11.65
CA GLU A 99 9.70 -1.16 12.60
C GLU A 99 10.24 -0.84 14.00
N THR A 100 11.25 -1.57 14.45
CA THR A 100 11.91 -1.35 15.76
C THR A 100 12.49 0.06 15.84
N ILE A 101 13.33 0.45 14.88
CA ILE A 101 13.97 1.76 14.85
C ILE A 101 12.93 2.88 14.72
N LEU A 102 11.91 2.68 13.87
CA LEU A 102 10.84 3.64 13.66
C LEU A 102 10.06 3.90 14.94
N THR A 103 9.59 2.85 15.61
CA THR A 103 8.84 2.97 16.87
C THR A 103 9.68 3.64 17.94
N GLU A 104 10.92 3.20 18.15
CA GLU A 104 11.84 3.81 19.13
C GLU A 104 12.02 5.31 18.88
N LYS A 105 12.39 5.70 17.65
CA LYS A 105 12.68 7.11 17.32
C LYS A 105 11.46 8.00 17.33
N MET A 106 10.30 7.51 16.89
CA MET A 106 9.07 8.28 16.95
C MET A 106 8.57 8.44 18.39
N THR A 107 8.70 7.41 19.24
CA THR A 107 8.39 7.50 20.68
C THR A 107 9.33 8.48 21.40
N GLU A 108 10.65 8.42 21.15
CA GLU A 108 11.62 9.39 21.68
C GLU A 108 11.28 10.83 21.28
N ALA A 109 10.81 11.02 20.04
CA ALA A 109 10.35 12.30 19.51
C ALA A 109 8.93 12.72 19.97
N ARG A 110 8.29 11.93 20.85
CA ARG A 110 6.93 12.16 21.38
C ARG A 110 5.87 12.31 20.29
N ILE A 111 5.98 11.53 19.23
CA ILE A 111 4.95 11.44 18.20
C ILE A 111 3.77 10.62 18.76
N PRO A 112 2.50 11.02 18.50
CA PRO A 112 1.33 10.27 18.95
C PRO A 112 1.34 8.82 18.46
N ILE A 113 0.77 7.92 19.27
CA ILE A 113 0.77 6.48 18.99
C ILE A 113 0.00 6.15 17.71
N GLU A 114 -1.00 6.94 17.37
CA GLU A 114 -1.81 6.82 16.17
C GLU A 114 -0.96 7.08 14.92
N GLU A 115 -0.10 8.11 14.93
CA GLU A 115 0.83 8.39 13.84
C GLU A 115 1.94 7.33 13.74
N ILE A 116 2.40 6.78 14.87
CA ILE A 116 3.32 5.63 14.86
C ILE A 116 2.64 4.43 14.20
N GLY A 117 1.39 4.15 14.56
CA GLY A 117 0.56 3.11 13.93
C GLY A 117 0.41 3.33 12.42
N ALA A 118 0.12 4.57 11.99
CA ALA A 118 0.05 4.92 10.58
C ALA A 118 1.37 4.68 9.83
N ALA A 119 2.52 4.92 10.47
CA ALA A 119 3.83 4.70 9.87
C ALA A 119 4.15 3.19 9.73
N LEU A 120 3.78 2.38 10.73
CA LEU A 120 3.88 0.92 10.65
C LEU A 120 2.94 0.36 9.58
N GLN A 121 1.72 0.86 9.49
CA GLN A 121 0.76 0.49 8.45
C GLN A 121 1.28 0.84 7.05
N MET A 122 1.85 2.03 6.88
CA MET A 122 2.48 2.45 5.62
C MET A 122 3.64 1.53 5.23
N TRP A 123 4.43 1.06 6.20
CA TRP A 123 5.51 0.12 5.94
C TRP A 123 5.00 -1.25 5.49
N LEU A 124 3.98 -1.76 6.16
CA LEU A 124 3.28 -2.98 5.77
C LEU A 124 2.75 -2.89 4.33
N GLU A 125 2.02 -1.81 4.03
CA GLU A 125 1.44 -1.59 2.70
C GLU A 125 2.52 -1.46 1.62
N TYR A 126 3.62 -0.76 1.90
CA TYR A 126 4.75 -0.65 0.99
C TYR A 126 5.32 -2.05 0.64
N ARG A 127 5.50 -2.92 1.64
CA ARG A 127 6.00 -4.29 1.41
C ARG A 127 5.05 -5.13 0.56
N ILE A 128 3.73 -4.93 0.71
CA ILE A 128 2.71 -5.57 -0.13
C ILE A 128 2.79 -5.02 -1.56
N ALA A 129 2.82 -3.69 -1.72
CA ALA A 129 2.84 -3.00 -3.00
C ALA A 129 4.07 -3.34 -3.87
N VAL A 130 5.24 -3.49 -3.24
CA VAL A 130 6.50 -3.88 -3.89
C VAL A 130 6.42 -5.29 -4.48
N GLY A 131 5.60 -6.19 -3.92
CA GLY A 131 5.39 -7.54 -4.44
C GLY A 131 6.70 -8.31 -4.62
N ARG A 132 6.90 -9.01 -5.75
CA ARG A 132 8.12 -9.81 -5.98
C ARG A 132 9.43 -9.01 -6.15
N LYS A 133 9.39 -7.68 -6.19
CA LYS A 133 10.62 -6.88 -6.29
C LYS A 133 11.48 -7.07 -5.03
N PRO A 134 12.80 -7.22 -5.16
CA PRO A 134 13.70 -7.34 -4.01
C PRO A 134 13.59 -6.12 -3.09
N LEU A 135 13.52 -6.37 -1.78
CA LEU A 135 13.52 -5.32 -0.76
C LEU A 135 14.73 -5.51 0.18
N PRO A 136 15.91 -4.98 -0.19
CA PRO A 136 17.09 -5.13 0.65
C PRO A 136 17.01 -4.24 1.89
N MET A 137 16.93 -4.86 3.08
CA MET A 137 16.88 -4.15 4.37
C MET A 137 18.27 -3.85 4.96
N ARG A 138 19.27 -3.52 4.11
CA ARG A 138 20.66 -3.31 4.57
C ARG A 138 20.87 -2.04 5.41
N LYS A 139 19.96 -1.07 5.30
CA LYS A 139 19.99 0.21 6.02
C LYS A 139 18.58 0.52 6.53
N PRO A 140 18.14 -0.15 7.61
CA PRO A 140 16.77 0.00 8.11
C PRO A 140 16.46 1.43 8.57
N GLU A 141 17.46 2.18 9.04
CA GLU A 141 17.35 3.58 9.44
C GLU A 141 16.88 4.48 8.30
N ALA A 142 17.29 4.18 7.06
CA ALA A 142 16.90 4.95 5.90
C ALA A 142 15.41 4.81 5.58
N TRP A 143 14.86 3.61 5.77
CA TRP A 143 13.43 3.35 5.60
C TRP A 143 12.63 3.95 6.76
N ALA A 144 13.09 3.76 8.01
CA ALA A 144 12.45 4.33 9.18
C ALA A 144 12.38 5.87 9.10
N ALA A 145 13.49 6.52 8.71
CA ALA A 145 13.51 7.96 8.49
C ALA A 145 12.53 8.44 7.41
N ALA A 146 12.40 7.68 6.32
CA ALA A 146 11.48 8.02 5.25
C ALA A 146 10.02 7.84 5.66
N LEU A 147 9.68 6.77 6.39
CA LEU A 147 8.35 6.51 6.93
C LEU A 147 7.91 7.60 7.90
N ASP A 148 8.77 7.91 8.88
CA ASP A 148 8.53 8.98 9.85
C ASP A 148 8.30 10.33 9.16
N TYR A 149 9.22 10.70 8.25
CA TYR A 149 9.06 11.92 7.48
C TYR A 149 7.74 11.92 6.68
N THR A 150 7.40 10.83 6.00
CA THR A 150 6.17 10.75 5.19
C THR A 150 4.93 10.92 6.05
N VAL A 151 4.79 10.19 7.15
CA VAL A 151 3.61 10.27 8.01
C VAL A 151 3.45 11.63 8.65
N ARG A 152 4.55 12.26 9.10
CA ARG A 152 4.51 13.64 9.59
C ARG A 152 4.01 14.61 8.51
N LYS A 153 4.40 14.42 7.25
CA LYS A 153 3.92 15.25 6.13
C LYS A 153 2.45 15.00 5.81
N VAL A 154 2.00 13.74 5.84
CA VAL A 154 0.58 13.38 5.68
C VAL A 154 -0.26 14.07 6.77
N ASN A 155 0.21 14.04 8.02
CA ASN A 155 -0.46 14.63 9.18
C ASN A 155 -0.12 16.11 9.42
N LEU A 156 0.38 16.80 8.39
CA LEU A 156 0.64 18.24 8.38
C LEU A 156 1.57 18.74 9.51
N ARG A 157 2.41 17.88 10.07
CA ARG A 157 3.41 18.27 11.07
C ARG A 157 4.56 19.05 10.41
N PRO A 158 4.97 20.20 10.99
CA PRO A 158 6.12 20.93 10.50
C PRO A 158 7.41 20.15 10.81
N VAL A 159 8.08 19.68 9.76
CA VAL A 159 9.38 19.01 9.87
C VAL A 159 10.14 19.11 8.54
N THR A 160 11.46 19.20 8.62
CA THR A 160 12.35 19.16 7.47
C THR A 160 13.02 17.79 7.30
N GLN A 161 13.41 17.44 6.07
CA GLN A 161 14.20 16.22 5.83
C GLN A 161 15.51 16.23 6.62
N ARG A 162 16.12 17.40 6.82
CA ARG A 162 17.37 17.56 7.56
C ARG A 162 17.24 17.19 9.03
N GLU A 163 16.14 17.57 9.67
CA GLU A 163 15.87 17.23 11.07
C GLU A 163 15.68 15.73 11.23
N VAL A 164 14.83 15.12 10.40
CA VAL A 164 14.60 13.66 10.44
C VAL A 164 15.88 12.90 10.11
N ALA A 165 16.59 13.26 9.04
CA ALA A 165 17.83 12.59 8.66
C ALA A 165 18.87 12.57 9.80
N ARG A 166 18.97 13.68 10.56
CA ARG A 166 19.83 13.75 11.75
C ARG A 166 19.39 12.78 12.85
N THR A 167 18.10 12.70 13.15
CA THR A 167 17.55 11.79 14.18
C THR A 167 17.87 10.32 13.89
N TYR A 168 17.84 9.93 12.62
CA TYR A 168 18.08 8.54 12.20
C TYR A 168 19.54 8.28 11.78
N GLY A 169 20.43 9.28 11.87
CA GLY A 169 21.84 9.11 11.49
C GLY A 169 22.06 8.81 10.00
N VAL A 170 21.18 9.26 9.12
CA VAL A 170 21.27 9.07 7.67
C VAL A 170 21.52 10.38 6.93
N SER A 171 21.95 10.31 5.66
CA SER A 171 22.07 11.51 4.84
C SER A 171 20.70 12.00 4.35
N GLU A 172 20.52 13.32 4.18
CA GLU A 172 19.30 13.89 3.59
C GLU A 172 19.00 13.31 2.20
N ARG A 173 20.06 13.04 1.41
CA ARG A 173 19.93 12.39 0.11
C ARG A 173 19.32 11.00 0.24
N THR A 174 19.83 10.18 1.15
CA THR A 174 19.35 8.81 1.38
C THR A 174 17.90 8.81 1.83
N LEU A 175 17.54 9.68 2.77
CA LEU A 175 16.15 9.84 3.21
C LEU A 175 15.25 10.22 2.02
N ARG A 176 15.65 11.24 1.23
CA ARG A 176 14.88 11.71 0.08
C ARG A 176 14.67 10.61 -0.98
N GLU A 177 15.69 9.81 -1.26
CA GLU A 177 15.60 8.70 -2.20
C GLU A 177 14.56 7.67 -1.73
N ARG A 178 14.58 7.28 -0.45
CA ARG A 178 13.59 6.35 0.13
C ARG A 178 12.20 6.97 0.21
N PHE A 179 12.09 8.23 0.59
CA PHE A 179 10.83 8.99 0.62
C PHE A 179 10.16 9.04 -0.76
N ASN A 180 10.91 9.42 -1.80
CA ASN A 180 10.38 9.48 -3.17
C ASN A 180 9.95 8.10 -3.66
N GLU A 181 10.71 7.05 -3.34
CA GLU A 181 10.35 5.67 -3.69
C GLU A 181 9.06 5.24 -3.00
N LEU A 182 8.92 5.54 -1.70
CA LEU A 182 7.73 5.22 -0.92
C LEU A 182 6.49 5.95 -1.47
N VAL A 183 6.61 7.27 -1.64
CA VAL A 183 5.53 8.12 -2.19
C VAL A 183 5.13 7.64 -3.57
N ALA A 184 6.06 7.36 -4.48
CA ALA A 184 5.73 6.89 -5.82
C ALA A 184 5.12 5.47 -5.84
N THR A 185 5.52 4.60 -4.92
CA THR A 185 5.02 3.21 -4.88
C THR A 185 3.59 3.16 -4.34
N LEU A 186 3.32 3.94 -3.29
CA LEU A 186 2.03 3.96 -2.60
C LEU A 186 1.09 5.06 -3.10
N ASP A 187 1.61 5.97 -3.91
CA ASP A 187 0.96 7.23 -4.31
C ASP A 187 0.43 8.01 -3.11
N VAL A 188 1.32 8.22 -2.12
CA VAL A 188 0.95 8.94 -0.90
C VAL A 188 0.78 10.41 -1.21
N MET A 189 -0.35 10.98 -0.79
CA MET A 189 -0.63 12.41 -0.87
C MET A 189 -0.69 13.08 0.51
N PRO A 190 -0.56 14.42 0.62
CA PRO A 190 -0.89 15.11 1.85
C PRO A 190 -2.32 14.77 2.28
N CYS A 191 -2.53 14.53 3.58
CA CYS A 191 -3.83 14.13 4.13
C CYS A 191 -4.42 12.84 3.53
N ASP A 192 -3.58 11.93 3.02
CA ASP A 192 -3.99 10.60 2.57
C ASP A 192 -4.80 9.87 3.65
N TYR A 193 -6.04 9.49 3.33
CA TYR A 193 -7.00 8.90 4.27
C TYR A 193 -6.48 7.61 4.92
N ARG A 194 -5.53 6.91 4.30
CA ARG A 194 -4.94 5.69 4.86
C ARG A 194 -4.07 5.97 6.08
N TYR A 195 -3.42 7.13 6.15
CA TYR A 195 -2.39 7.45 7.15
C TYR A 195 -2.63 8.75 7.91
N PHE A 196 -3.65 9.53 7.53
CA PHE A 196 -4.08 10.70 8.26
C PHE A 196 -4.87 10.28 9.50
N VAL A 197 -4.51 10.79 10.67
CA VAL A 197 -5.12 10.41 11.96
C VAL A 197 -5.85 11.55 12.65
N GLY A 198 -5.87 12.74 12.06
CA GLY A 198 -6.62 13.88 12.60
C GLY A 198 -8.14 13.67 12.52
N GLU A 199 -8.89 14.27 13.43
CA GLU A 199 -10.35 14.12 13.52
C GLU A 199 -11.09 14.62 12.27
N GLN A 200 -10.57 15.65 11.61
CA GLN A 200 -11.16 16.25 10.41
C GLN A 200 -10.11 16.27 9.32
N ASN A 201 -10.30 15.43 8.29
CA ASN A 201 -9.39 15.41 7.16
C ASN A 201 -9.64 16.67 6.31
N PRO A 202 -8.63 17.53 6.06
CA PRO A 202 -8.80 18.72 5.24
C PRO A 202 -9.31 18.45 3.82
N LEU A 203 -9.10 17.24 3.30
CA LEU A 203 -9.59 16.84 1.97
C LEU A 203 -11.09 16.60 1.95
N ASP A 204 -11.73 16.24 3.07
CA ASP A 204 -13.18 15.97 3.12
C ASP A 204 -13.97 17.21 2.66
N LYS A 205 -13.56 18.40 3.12
CA LYS A 205 -14.16 19.68 2.71
C LYS A 205 -13.93 19.99 1.23
N LEU A 206 -12.81 19.54 0.66
CA LEU A 206 -12.54 19.73 -0.77
C LEU A 206 -13.40 18.80 -1.63
N VAL A 207 -13.64 17.57 -1.16
CA VAL A 207 -14.57 16.64 -1.80
C VAL A 207 -15.99 17.20 -1.76
N GLU A 208 -16.47 17.64 -0.60
CA GLU A 208 -17.78 18.30 -0.46
C GLU A 208 -17.89 19.52 -1.39
N ALA A 209 -16.84 20.36 -1.46
CA ALA A 209 -16.83 21.52 -2.34
C ALA A 209 -16.86 21.13 -3.84
N ALA A 210 -16.15 20.07 -4.23
CA ALA A 210 -16.15 19.56 -5.60
C ALA A 210 -17.53 19.00 -5.99
N GLU A 211 -18.18 18.23 -5.12
CA GLU A 211 -19.54 17.74 -5.34
C GLU A 211 -20.55 18.88 -5.48
N LEU A 212 -20.44 19.92 -4.64
CA LEU A 212 -21.29 21.12 -4.76
C LEU A 212 -21.06 21.85 -6.08
N LEU A 213 -19.81 21.94 -6.56
CA LEU A 213 -19.49 22.52 -7.85
C LEU A 213 -20.07 21.70 -9.02
N GLU A 214 -19.95 20.38 -8.99
CA GLU A 214 -20.55 19.51 -10.00
C GLU A 214 -22.07 19.64 -10.05
N GLN A 215 -22.73 19.68 -8.88
CA GLN A 215 -24.17 19.91 -8.78
C GLN A 215 -24.57 21.29 -9.33
N LEU A 216 -23.76 22.32 -9.05
CA LEU A 216 -23.98 23.67 -9.56
C LEU A 216 -23.84 23.70 -11.09
N GLU A 217 -22.79 23.09 -11.64
CA GLU A 217 -22.58 22.98 -13.09
C GLU A 217 -23.71 22.21 -13.78
N ALA A 218 -24.20 21.12 -13.18
CA ALA A 218 -25.33 20.36 -13.71
C ALA A 218 -26.58 21.24 -13.80
N ARG A 219 -26.87 22.05 -12.77
CA ARG A 219 -28.00 23.01 -12.77
C ARG A 219 -27.88 24.10 -13.84
N PHE A 220 -26.66 24.49 -14.21
CA PHE A 220 -26.43 25.48 -15.28
C PHE A 220 -26.40 24.85 -16.68
N ARG A 221 -26.29 23.52 -16.80
CA ARG A 221 -26.39 22.79 -18.08
C ARG A 221 -27.81 22.34 -18.40
N GLU A 222 -28.73 22.35 -17.44
CA GLU A 222 -30.16 22.18 -17.68
C GLU A 222 -30.76 23.52 -18.20
N PRO A 223 -31.39 23.54 -19.39
CA PRO A 223 -31.91 24.75 -20.03
C PRO A 223 -33.17 25.33 -19.37
#